data_AF-A0AA38U8X1-F1
#
_entry.id   AF-A0AA38U8X1-F1
#
_cell.length_a   1.000
_cell.length_b   1.000
_cell.length_c   1.000
_cell.angle_alpha   90.00
_cell.angle_beta   90.00
_cell.angle_gamma   90.00
#
_symmetry.space_group_name_H-M   'P 1'
#
loop_
_entity.id
_entity.type
_entity.pdbx_description
1 polymer ?
#
loop_
_entity_poly.entity_id
_entity_poly.type
_entity_poly.pdbx_seq_one_letter_code
_entity_poly.pdbx_strand_id
1 'polypeptide(L)'
;MVAARHNPVALAAPANAFAEALQFTSLAKPVDTKAVTDMFAWTRAWLATANAIAFAFPGRRSELDSYTLHIQQFFEDYHHSMHGNVLLYDKAVRQLIGTRRDILFDETTHPDIIRFKTIYLDSGGVHYRVATPGSSSQGQGGSKPRNKSKEVCRKFNRGDCDGCERKHICASCGETGHGANSCGKAKRK
;
A
#
# COMPACT_ATOMS: atom_id res chain seq x y z
N MET A 1 46.16 33.22 27.19
CA MET A 1 45.06 32.23 27.20
C MET A 1 44.44 32.19 25.82
N VAL A 2 44.77 31.18 25.01
CA VAL A 2 44.31 31.04 23.62
C VAL A 2 43.06 30.18 23.59
N ALA A 3 41.94 30.74 23.12
CA ALA A 3 40.68 30.01 22.97
C ALA A 3 40.71 29.20 21.66
N ALA A 4 40.76 27.88 21.76
CA ALA A 4 40.62 26.98 20.63
C ALA A 4 39.15 26.90 20.21
N ARG A 5 38.84 27.32 18.98
CA ARG A 5 37.55 27.11 18.32
C ARG A 5 37.51 25.69 17.75
N HIS A 6 36.69 24.81 18.33
CA HIS A 6 36.36 23.52 17.73
C HIS A 6 35.29 23.72 16.66
N ASN A 7 35.62 23.34 15.42
CA ASN A 7 34.70 23.28 14.29
C ASN A 7 34.17 21.84 14.19
N PRO A 8 32.84 21.56 14.26
CA PRO A 8 32.35 20.21 14.10
C PRO A 8 32.36 19.82 12.63
N VAL A 9 33.20 18.84 12.29
CA VAL A 9 33.18 18.16 10.99
C VAL A 9 31.84 17.44 10.86
N ALA A 10 31.00 17.93 9.94
CA ALA A 10 29.80 17.23 9.53
C ALA A 10 30.22 15.95 8.79
N LEU A 11 30.05 14.80 9.45
CA LEU A 11 30.16 13.48 8.84
C LEU A 11 29.04 13.36 7.78
N ALA A 12 29.41 13.55 6.52
CA ALA A 12 28.55 13.23 5.39
C ALA A 12 28.22 11.73 5.44
N ALA A 13 26.94 11.41 5.38
CA ALA A 13 26.45 10.03 5.29
C ALA A 13 27.10 9.33 4.08
N PRO A 14 27.50 8.06 4.19
CA PRO A 14 28.12 7.35 3.07
C PRO A 14 27.13 7.30 1.90
N ALA A 15 27.57 7.82 0.75
CA ALA A 15 26.86 7.72 -0.50
C ALA A 15 26.57 6.24 -0.78
N ASN A 16 25.29 5.92 -0.97
CA ASN A 16 24.86 4.56 -1.22
C ASN A 16 25.25 4.21 -2.67
N ALA A 17 26.44 3.66 -2.87
CA ALA A 17 27.02 3.35 -4.19
C ALA A 17 26.08 2.51 -5.08
N PHE A 18 25.20 1.71 -4.47
CA PHE A 18 24.16 0.98 -5.19
C PHE A 18 23.09 1.91 -5.79
N ALA A 19 22.67 2.94 -5.06
CA ALA A 19 21.75 3.95 -5.57
C ALA A 19 22.38 4.78 -6.70
N GLU A 20 23.68 5.08 -6.62
CA GLU A 20 24.43 5.75 -7.69
C GLU A 20 24.55 4.88 -8.94
N ALA A 21 24.83 3.58 -8.79
CA ALA A 21 24.87 2.64 -9.91
C ALA A 21 23.51 2.53 -10.64
N LEU A 22 22.41 2.73 -9.94
CA LEU A 22 21.07 2.71 -10.51
C LEU A 22 20.65 4.02 -11.18
N GLN A 23 21.33 5.16 -10.93
CA GLN A 23 20.96 6.48 -11.49
C GLN A 23 20.92 6.52 -13.02
N PHE A 24 21.71 5.69 -13.68
CA PHE A 24 21.76 5.57 -15.14
C PHE A 24 20.87 4.46 -15.70
N THR A 25 20.16 3.74 -14.83
CA THR A 25 19.17 2.74 -15.23
C THR A 25 17.78 3.35 -15.13
N SER A 26 16.84 2.88 -15.96
CA SER A 26 15.43 3.28 -15.85
C SER A 26 14.79 2.92 -14.51
N LEU A 27 15.49 2.20 -13.62
CA LEU A 27 15.07 1.89 -12.25
C LEU A 27 15.12 3.11 -11.32
N ALA A 28 15.95 4.12 -11.59
CA ALA A 28 16.11 5.28 -10.69
C ALA A 28 15.06 6.38 -10.87
N LYS A 29 14.36 6.43 -12.01
CA LYS A 29 13.31 7.42 -12.25
C LYS A 29 11.94 6.77 -12.04
N PRO A 30 11.18 7.11 -10.99
CA PRO A 30 9.82 6.63 -10.87
C PRO A 30 9.01 7.17 -12.04
N VAL A 31 8.76 6.31 -13.02
CA VAL A 31 7.77 6.57 -14.07
C VAL A 31 6.41 6.62 -13.40
N ASP A 32 5.55 7.56 -13.80
CA ASP A 32 4.17 7.60 -13.32
C ASP A 32 3.50 6.24 -13.54
N THR A 33 3.35 5.48 -12.46
CA THR A 33 2.74 4.15 -12.51
C THR A 33 1.24 4.34 -12.61
N LYS A 34 0.69 4.12 -13.81
CA LYS A 34 -0.76 4.01 -13.98
C LYS A 34 -1.27 2.86 -13.13
N ALA A 35 -2.29 3.12 -12.32
CA ALA A 35 -2.92 2.08 -11.51
C ALA A 35 -3.53 1.02 -12.43
N VAL A 36 -3.34 -0.25 -12.06
CA VAL A 36 -4.05 -1.36 -12.69
C VAL A 36 -5.44 -1.44 -12.08
N THR A 37 -6.47 -1.14 -12.86
CA THR A 37 -7.87 -1.07 -12.39
C THR A 37 -8.82 -1.98 -13.13
N ASP A 38 -8.42 -2.49 -14.30
CA ASP A 38 -9.26 -3.30 -15.18
C ASP A 38 -8.46 -4.47 -15.79
N MET A 39 -9.18 -5.35 -16.48
CA MET A 39 -8.63 -6.53 -17.15
C MET A 39 -7.54 -6.19 -18.17
N PHE A 40 -7.69 -5.13 -18.96
CA PHE A 40 -6.73 -4.80 -20.02
C PHE A 40 -5.42 -4.26 -19.43
N ALA A 41 -5.52 -3.38 -18.44
CA ALA A 41 -4.37 -2.89 -17.69
C ALA A 41 -3.65 -4.05 -16.98
N TRP A 42 -4.41 -4.97 -16.38
CA TRP A 42 -3.86 -6.16 -15.73
C TRP A 42 -3.16 -7.06 -16.75
N THR A 43 -3.81 -7.38 -17.87
CA THR A 43 -3.27 -8.27 -18.92
C THR A 43 -1.95 -7.74 -19.47
N ARG A 44 -1.84 -6.42 -19.75
CA ARG A 44 -0.58 -5.82 -20.20
C ARG A 44 0.54 -5.94 -19.16
N ALA A 45 0.22 -5.63 -17.90
CA ALA A 45 1.19 -5.71 -16.81
C ALA A 45 1.64 -7.17 -16.56
N TRP A 46 0.69 -8.09 -16.58
CA TRP A 46 0.94 -9.51 -16.41
C TRP A 46 1.75 -10.10 -17.56
N LEU A 47 1.43 -9.76 -18.83
CA LEU A 47 2.19 -10.24 -19.98
C LEU A 47 3.66 -9.83 -19.93
N ALA A 48 3.96 -8.59 -19.54
CA ALA A 48 5.33 -8.14 -19.34
C ALA A 48 6.03 -8.95 -18.24
N THR A 49 5.30 -9.22 -17.14
CA THR A 49 5.80 -10.04 -16.02
C THR A 49 6.05 -11.49 -16.44
N ALA A 50 5.08 -12.13 -17.10
CA ALA A 50 5.16 -13.50 -17.57
C ALA A 50 6.29 -13.69 -18.59
N ASN A 51 6.47 -12.75 -19.51
CA ASN A 51 7.60 -12.79 -20.46
C ASN A 51 8.94 -12.68 -19.75
N ALA A 52 9.07 -11.82 -18.74
CA ALA A 52 10.30 -11.71 -17.94
C ALA A 52 10.58 -13.00 -17.14
N ILE A 53 9.56 -13.60 -16.54
CA ILE A 53 9.69 -14.88 -15.83
C ILE A 53 10.07 -16.00 -16.81
N ALA A 54 9.39 -16.10 -17.96
CA ALA A 54 9.68 -17.12 -18.96
C ALA A 54 11.08 -16.94 -19.59
N PHE A 55 11.56 -15.70 -19.72
CA PHE A 55 12.94 -15.43 -20.14
C PHE A 55 13.96 -15.98 -19.13
N ALA A 56 13.73 -15.75 -17.83
CA ALA A 56 14.60 -16.27 -16.77
C ALA A 56 14.44 -17.79 -16.54
N PHE A 57 13.23 -18.32 -16.76
CA PHE A 57 12.85 -19.70 -16.51
C PHE A 57 12.02 -20.26 -17.69
N PRO A 58 12.67 -20.70 -18.79
CA PRO A 58 11.98 -21.10 -20.02
C PRO A 58 10.94 -22.22 -19.84
N GLY A 59 11.18 -23.14 -18.90
CA GLY A 59 10.26 -24.25 -18.61
C GLY A 59 8.95 -23.84 -17.94
N ARG A 60 8.80 -22.59 -17.49
CA ARG A 60 7.62 -22.12 -16.74
C ARG A 60 6.55 -21.48 -17.63
N ARG A 61 6.65 -21.57 -18.95
CA ARG A 61 5.70 -20.86 -19.83
C ARG A 61 4.27 -21.38 -19.69
N SER A 62 4.10 -22.71 -19.67
CA SER A 62 2.78 -23.35 -19.57
C SER A 62 2.03 -22.95 -18.30
N GLU A 63 2.71 -22.92 -17.15
CA GLU A 63 2.07 -22.53 -15.88
C GLU A 63 1.64 -21.06 -15.87
N LEU A 64 2.44 -20.17 -16.48
CA LEU A 64 2.11 -18.75 -16.59
C LEU A 64 0.92 -18.51 -17.53
N ASP A 65 0.84 -19.25 -18.62
CA ASP A 65 -0.29 -19.19 -19.55
C ASP A 65 -1.58 -19.72 -18.86
N SER A 66 -1.50 -20.84 -18.12
CA SER A 66 -2.62 -21.35 -17.30
C SER A 66 -3.09 -20.34 -16.25
N TYR A 67 -2.16 -19.68 -15.54
CA TYR A 67 -2.52 -18.64 -14.58
C TYR A 67 -3.14 -17.41 -15.24
N THR A 68 -2.69 -17.07 -16.46
CA THR A 68 -3.28 -15.97 -17.24
C THR A 68 -4.76 -16.22 -17.48
N LEU A 69 -5.09 -17.41 -17.99
CA LEU A 69 -6.48 -17.82 -18.26
C LEU A 69 -7.31 -17.82 -16.99
N HIS A 70 -6.76 -18.35 -15.88
CA HIS A 70 -7.44 -18.40 -14.58
C HIS A 70 -7.86 -17.02 -14.07
N ILE A 71 -7.00 -16.01 -14.16
CA ILE A 71 -7.37 -14.66 -13.72
C ILE A 71 -8.28 -13.95 -14.73
N GLN A 72 -8.09 -14.18 -16.04
CA GLN A 72 -8.97 -13.63 -17.08
C GLN A 72 -10.41 -14.10 -16.91
N GLN A 73 -10.62 -15.39 -16.62
CA GLN A 73 -11.94 -15.94 -16.31
C GLN A 73 -12.65 -15.16 -15.21
N PHE A 74 -11.95 -14.75 -14.15
CA PHE A 74 -12.56 -13.92 -13.12
C PHE A 74 -12.93 -12.50 -13.59
N PHE A 75 -12.17 -11.90 -14.48
CA PHE A 75 -12.58 -10.60 -15.04
C PHE A 75 -13.82 -10.72 -15.94
N GLU A 76 -13.98 -11.86 -16.61
CA GLU A 76 -15.11 -12.17 -17.50
C GLU A 76 -16.37 -12.58 -16.70
N ASP A 77 -16.20 -13.39 -15.66
CA ASP A 77 -17.30 -13.92 -14.83
C ASP A 77 -17.89 -12.89 -13.86
N TYR A 78 -17.07 -11.93 -13.40
CA TYR A 78 -17.49 -10.95 -12.41
C TYR A 78 -17.77 -9.57 -13.03
N HIS A 79 -18.85 -8.92 -12.56
CA HIS A 79 -19.21 -7.56 -12.95
C HIS A 79 -18.08 -6.55 -12.65
N HIS A 80 -17.97 -5.46 -13.43
CA HIS A 80 -16.90 -4.45 -13.29
C HIS A 80 -16.72 -3.89 -11.87
N SER A 81 -17.79 -3.80 -11.07
CA SER A 81 -17.72 -3.37 -9.66
C SER A 81 -16.92 -4.32 -8.75
N MET A 82 -16.67 -5.54 -9.20
CA MET A 82 -15.94 -6.61 -8.52
C MET A 82 -14.49 -6.76 -9.02
N HIS A 83 -14.10 -6.07 -10.09
CA HIS A 83 -12.73 -6.15 -10.66
C HIS A 83 -11.65 -5.76 -9.64
N GLY A 84 -11.97 -4.86 -8.70
CA GLY A 84 -11.08 -4.54 -7.58
C GLY A 84 -10.78 -5.75 -6.67
N ASN A 85 -11.75 -6.64 -6.45
CA ASN A 85 -11.55 -7.85 -5.66
C ASN A 85 -10.75 -8.89 -6.43
N VAL A 86 -10.95 -9.01 -7.75
CA VAL A 86 -10.14 -9.87 -8.62
C VAL A 86 -8.66 -9.48 -8.55
N LEU A 87 -8.36 -8.18 -8.57
CA LEU A 87 -6.99 -7.68 -8.41
C LEU A 87 -6.40 -7.96 -7.02
N LEU A 88 -7.21 -7.87 -5.95
CA LEU A 88 -6.75 -8.21 -4.60
C LEU A 88 -6.48 -9.71 -4.44
N TYR A 89 -7.34 -10.54 -5.04
CA TYR A 89 -7.16 -11.99 -5.13
C TYR A 89 -5.87 -12.34 -5.88
N ASP A 90 -5.64 -11.82 -7.09
CA ASP A 90 -4.41 -12.01 -7.86
C ASP A 90 -3.17 -11.62 -7.05
N LYS A 91 -3.22 -10.46 -6.38
CA LYS A 91 -2.11 -10.01 -5.53
C LYS A 91 -1.80 -11.00 -4.41
N ALA A 92 -2.83 -11.50 -3.72
CA ALA A 92 -2.66 -12.47 -2.64
C ALA A 92 -2.08 -13.80 -3.14
N VAL A 93 -2.55 -14.30 -4.29
CA VAL A 93 -2.03 -15.52 -4.92
C VAL A 93 -0.57 -15.35 -5.34
N ARG A 94 -0.22 -14.26 -6.01
CA ARG A 94 1.19 -14.00 -6.41
C ARG A 94 2.12 -13.83 -5.21
N GLN A 95 1.64 -13.25 -4.12
CA GLN A 95 2.41 -13.17 -2.87
C GLN A 95 2.62 -14.55 -2.24
N LEU A 96 1.59 -15.41 -2.24
CA LEU A 96 1.72 -16.79 -1.77
C LEU A 96 2.75 -17.56 -2.60
N ILE A 97 2.63 -17.56 -3.93
CA ILE A 97 3.57 -18.25 -4.84
C ILE A 97 4.99 -17.66 -4.72
N GLY A 98 5.13 -16.36 -4.51
CA GLY A 98 6.44 -15.73 -4.32
C GLY A 98 7.10 -16.06 -2.97
N THR A 99 6.31 -16.40 -1.95
CA THR A 99 6.81 -16.73 -0.60
C THR A 99 7.00 -18.22 -0.40
N ARG A 100 6.20 -19.05 -1.05
CA ARG A 100 6.22 -20.51 -1.01
C ARG A 100 6.83 -21.07 -2.28
N ARG A 101 7.86 -21.91 -2.15
CA ARG A 101 8.53 -22.53 -3.30
C ARG A 101 7.87 -23.82 -3.78
N ASP A 102 6.84 -24.27 -3.08
CA ASP A 102 6.16 -25.54 -3.30
C ASP A 102 4.79 -25.39 -3.98
N ILE A 103 4.45 -24.19 -4.46
CA ILE A 103 3.21 -23.91 -5.20
C ILE A 103 3.57 -23.29 -6.54
N LEU A 104 3.01 -23.84 -7.62
CA LEU A 104 3.19 -23.32 -8.98
C LEU A 104 1.98 -22.50 -9.45
N PHE A 105 2.16 -21.79 -10.56
CA PHE A 105 1.13 -20.90 -11.12
C PHE A 105 -0.08 -21.65 -11.72
N ASP A 106 0.09 -22.89 -12.14
CA ASP A 106 -0.96 -23.77 -12.68
C ASP A 106 -1.74 -24.53 -11.59
N GLU A 107 -1.26 -24.54 -10.35
CA GLU A 107 -1.92 -25.22 -9.21
C GLU A 107 -3.10 -24.41 -8.64
N THR A 108 -4.00 -23.95 -9.50
CA THR A 108 -5.14 -23.07 -9.14
C THR A 108 -6.15 -23.71 -8.17
N THR A 109 -6.05 -25.02 -7.96
CA THR A 109 -6.85 -25.83 -7.02
C THR A 109 -6.16 -26.05 -5.67
N HIS A 110 -4.96 -25.49 -5.45
CA HIS A 110 -4.28 -25.58 -4.16
C HIS A 110 -5.17 -25.00 -3.03
N PRO A 111 -5.27 -25.64 -1.85
CA PRO A 111 -6.19 -25.23 -0.78
C PRO A 111 -6.08 -23.75 -0.37
N ASP A 112 -4.87 -23.21 -0.29
CA ASP A 112 -4.66 -21.79 0.03
C ASP A 112 -5.19 -20.85 -1.07
N ILE A 113 -5.07 -21.24 -2.35
CA ILE A 113 -5.58 -20.46 -3.48
C ILE A 113 -7.11 -20.51 -3.50
N ILE A 114 -7.71 -21.68 -3.23
CA ILE A 114 -9.16 -21.83 -3.05
C ILE A 114 -9.64 -20.94 -1.90
N ARG A 115 -8.95 -20.95 -0.76
CA ARG A 115 -9.28 -20.10 0.40
C ARG A 115 -9.26 -18.61 0.02
N PHE A 116 -8.33 -18.17 -0.81
CA PHE A 116 -8.33 -16.78 -1.29
C PHE A 116 -9.54 -16.45 -2.15
N LYS A 117 -10.08 -17.39 -2.95
CA LYS A 117 -11.33 -17.16 -3.68
C LYS A 117 -12.46 -16.83 -2.70
N THR A 118 -12.60 -17.60 -1.62
CA THR A 118 -13.59 -17.33 -0.57
C THR A 118 -13.36 -15.99 0.15
N ILE A 119 -12.11 -15.65 0.45
CA ILE A 119 -11.79 -14.42 1.19
C ILE A 119 -12.08 -13.15 0.39
N TYR A 120 -11.77 -13.14 -0.91
CA TYR A 120 -11.81 -11.94 -1.74
C TYR A 120 -13.01 -11.87 -2.68
N LEU A 121 -13.46 -13.00 -3.23
CA LEU A 121 -14.45 -13.04 -4.32
C LEU A 121 -15.85 -13.43 -3.84
N ASP A 122 -15.96 -14.20 -2.76
CA ASP A 122 -17.25 -14.55 -2.16
C ASP A 122 -17.78 -13.41 -1.29
N SER A 123 -19.08 -13.13 -1.39
CA SER A 123 -19.80 -12.09 -0.64
C SER A 123 -19.68 -12.19 0.88
N GLY A 124 -19.49 -13.41 1.42
CA GLY A 124 -19.23 -13.64 2.84
C GLY A 124 -17.77 -13.45 3.26
N GLY A 125 -16.86 -13.20 2.32
CA GLY A 125 -15.42 -13.09 2.56
C GLY A 125 -15.02 -11.83 3.32
N VAL A 126 -14.06 -11.96 4.24
CA VAL A 126 -13.56 -10.85 5.08
C VAL A 126 -12.91 -9.70 4.28
N HIS A 127 -12.57 -9.93 3.01
CA HIS A 127 -11.99 -8.93 2.12
C HIS A 127 -12.85 -8.64 0.89
N TYR A 128 -14.06 -9.15 0.84
CA TYR A 128 -15.03 -8.85 -0.19
C TYR A 128 -15.46 -7.38 -0.13
N ARG A 129 -15.42 -6.68 -1.26
CA ARG A 129 -15.79 -5.26 -1.36
C ARG A 129 -16.54 -4.97 -2.65
N VAL A 130 -17.76 -4.45 -2.57
CA VAL A 130 -18.47 -3.96 -3.76
C VAL A 130 -18.19 -2.48 -3.93
N ALA A 131 -17.68 -2.08 -5.10
CA ALA A 131 -17.57 -0.66 -5.44
C ALA A 131 -18.99 -0.06 -5.55
N THR A 132 -19.40 0.72 -4.55
CA THR A 132 -20.67 1.47 -4.59
C THR A 132 -20.44 2.81 -5.30
N PRO A 133 -21.27 3.22 -6.27
CA PRO A 133 -21.17 4.54 -6.86
C PRO A 133 -21.34 5.60 -5.76
N GLY A 134 -20.31 6.42 -5.51
CA GLY A 134 -20.30 7.47 -4.48
C GLY A 134 -19.56 7.12 -3.19
N SER A 135 -19.16 5.87 -2.97
CA SER A 135 -18.27 5.51 -1.86
C SER A 135 -16.83 5.50 -2.36
N SER A 136 -16.11 6.60 -2.11
CA SER A 136 -14.66 6.62 -2.23
C SER A 136 -14.09 5.67 -1.19
N SER A 137 -13.85 4.42 -1.61
CA SER A 137 -13.26 3.42 -0.76
C SER A 137 -11.90 3.94 -0.28
N GLN A 138 -11.78 4.05 1.04
CA GLN A 138 -10.52 4.24 1.73
C GLN A 138 -9.57 3.11 1.33
N GLY A 139 -8.74 3.37 0.31
CA GLY A 139 -7.47 2.69 0.16
C GLY A 139 -6.65 2.95 1.43
N GLN A 140 -6.36 1.88 2.16
CA GLN A 140 -5.36 1.92 3.22
C GLN A 140 -4.03 2.41 2.63
N GLY A 141 -3.52 3.51 3.19
CA GLY A 141 -2.08 3.67 3.37
C GLY A 141 -1.28 4.38 2.28
N GLY A 142 -1.89 5.17 1.40
CA GLY A 142 -1.17 6.25 0.73
C GLY A 142 -1.25 7.51 1.59
N SER A 143 -0.15 7.95 2.20
CA SER A 143 -0.09 9.22 2.94
C SER A 143 -0.30 10.40 2.01
N LYS A 144 -1.55 10.66 1.58
CA LYS A 144 -1.92 12.01 1.16
C LYS A 144 -1.58 12.93 2.33
N PRO A 145 -0.95 14.10 2.08
CA PRO A 145 -0.70 15.07 3.14
C PRO A 145 -2.06 15.54 3.66
N ARG A 146 -2.55 14.91 4.72
CA ARG A 146 -3.66 15.45 5.51
C ARG A 146 -3.19 16.82 5.96
N ASN A 147 -3.98 17.84 5.66
CA ASN A 147 -3.69 19.20 6.07
C ASN A 147 -3.72 19.24 7.61
N LYS A 148 -2.54 19.05 8.22
CA LYS A 148 -2.35 18.87 9.67
C LYS A 148 -2.88 20.08 10.44
N SER A 149 -2.87 21.26 9.83
CA SER A 149 -3.42 22.50 10.40
C SER A 149 -4.92 22.44 10.75
N LYS A 150 -5.68 21.49 10.17
CA LYS A 150 -7.10 21.31 10.49
C LYS A 150 -7.37 20.32 11.63
N GLU A 151 -6.40 19.48 11.99
CA GLU A 151 -6.56 18.46 13.02
C GLU A 151 -6.26 19.02 14.43
N VAL A 152 -6.96 18.50 15.44
CA VAL A 152 -6.68 18.83 16.85
C VAL A 152 -5.40 18.12 17.31
N CYS A 153 -4.50 18.85 17.96
CA CYS A 153 -3.25 18.30 18.46
C CYS A 153 -3.47 17.35 19.64
N ARG A 154 -3.23 16.04 19.43
CA ARG A 154 -3.32 15.04 20.52
C ARG A 154 -2.21 15.18 21.56
N LYS A 155 -1.02 15.64 21.17
CA LYS A 155 0.10 15.88 22.10
C LYS A 155 -0.19 17.05 23.05
N PHE A 156 -0.75 18.14 22.52
CA PHE A 156 -1.21 19.28 23.31
C PHE A 156 -2.25 18.84 24.36
N ASN A 157 -3.19 17.98 23.95
CA ASN A 157 -4.19 17.43 24.85
C ASN A 157 -3.64 16.48 25.93
N ARG A 158 -2.36 16.06 25.83
CA ARG A 158 -1.64 15.28 26.85
C ARG A 158 -0.68 16.13 27.69
N GLY A 159 -0.46 17.40 27.32
CA GLY A 159 0.50 18.30 27.98
C GLY A 159 1.95 18.13 27.52
N ASP A 160 2.18 17.47 26.38
CA ASP A 160 3.51 17.07 25.90
C ASP A 160 3.76 17.60 24.47
N CYS A 161 3.45 18.88 24.23
CA CYS A 161 3.57 19.49 22.91
C CYS A 161 4.40 20.77 22.93
N ASP A 162 5.59 20.69 22.34
CA ASP A 162 6.55 21.79 22.25
C ASP A 162 6.41 22.61 20.96
N GLY A 163 5.16 22.84 20.53
CA GLY A 163 4.82 23.55 19.29
C GLY A 163 4.64 22.64 18.08
N CYS A 164 3.49 22.75 17.42
CA CYS A 164 3.21 22.07 16.15
C CYS A 164 2.17 22.84 15.33
N GLU A 165 1.99 22.45 14.07
CA GLU A 165 1.05 23.09 13.15
C GLU A 165 -0.44 22.76 13.43
N ARG A 166 -0.72 21.76 14.29
CA ARG A 166 -2.09 21.32 14.60
C ARG A 166 -2.79 22.28 15.55
N LYS A 167 -4.13 22.29 15.56
CA LYS A 167 -4.92 23.16 16.45
C LYS A 167 -4.72 22.79 17.93
N HIS A 168 -4.28 23.75 18.73
CA HIS A 168 -4.16 23.63 20.18
C HIS A 168 -5.48 24.02 20.86
N ILE A 169 -6.47 23.13 20.70
CA ILE A 169 -7.77 23.20 21.36
C ILE A 169 -8.00 21.96 22.23
N CYS A 170 -8.69 22.14 23.34
CA CYS A 170 -9.06 21.07 24.25
C CYS A 170 -10.04 20.11 23.54
N ALA A 171 -9.69 18.83 23.47
CA ALA A 171 -10.55 17.80 22.87
C ALA A 171 -11.83 17.53 23.68
N SER A 172 -11.87 17.93 24.96
CA SER A 172 -13.02 17.69 25.83
C SER A 172 -14.06 18.80 25.79
N CYS A 173 -13.66 20.08 25.76
CA CYS A 173 -14.58 21.23 25.76
C CYS A 173 -14.52 22.08 24.48
N GLY A 174 -13.45 21.99 23.69
CA GLY A 174 -13.25 22.75 22.45
C GLY A 174 -12.60 24.12 22.63
N GLU A 175 -12.25 24.53 23.85
CA GLU A 175 -11.64 25.83 24.13
C GLU A 175 -10.12 25.83 23.95
N THR A 176 -9.54 27.01 23.71
CA THR A 176 -8.09 27.24 23.64
C THR A 176 -7.50 27.47 25.03
N GLY A 177 -6.17 27.39 25.15
CA GLY A 177 -5.43 27.73 26.37
C GLY A 177 -5.17 26.56 27.33
N HIS A 178 -5.84 25.41 27.17
CA HIS A 178 -5.57 24.20 27.96
C HIS A 178 -5.76 22.92 27.13
N GLY A 179 -5.05 21.86 27.51
CA GLY A 179 -5.23 20.51 26.96
C GLY A 179 -6.32 19.73 27.71
N ALA A 180 -6.83 18.65 27.11
CA ALA A 180 -7.79 17.75 27.77
C ALA A 180 -7.28 17.18 29.11
N ASN A 181 -5.97 17.03 29.27
CA ASN A 181 -5.33 16.60 30.52
C ASN A 181 -5.56 17.56 31.69
N SER A 182 -5.80 18.84 31.43
CA SER A 182 -6.03 19.88 32.43
C SER A 182 -7.42 20.52 32.29
N CYS A 183 -8.38 19.80 31.71
CA CYS A 183 -9.72 20.30 31.47
C CYS A 183 -10.61 20.10 32.70
N GLY A 184 -11.10 21.20 33.27
CA GLY A 184 -12.06 21.20 34.39
C GLY A 184 -13.53 20.98 33.97
N LYS A 185 -13.81 20.81 32.67
CA LYS A 185 -15.17 20.60 32.14
C LYS A 185 -15.40 19.13 31.82
N ALA A 186 -16.58 18.61 32.15
CA ALA A 186 -16.97 17.25 31.80
C ALA A 186 -16.85 17.00 30.28
N LYS A 187 -16.42 15.80 29.88
CA LYS A 187 -16.28 15.43 28.46
C LYS A 187 -17.61 15.62 27.73
N ARG A 188 -17.61 16.36 26.61
CA ARG A 188 -18.76 16.39 25.69
C ARG A 188 -18.99 14.97 25.16
N LYS A 189 -20.21 14.46 25.33
CA LYS A 189 -20.69 13.18 24.78
C LYS A 189 -20.71 13.24 23.26
#